data_AF-A0ABD3FTY7-F1
#
_entry.id   AF-A0ABD3FTY7-F1
#
_cell.length_a   1.000
_cell.length_b   1.000
_cell.length_c   1.000
_cell.angle_alpha   90.00
_cell.angle_beta   90.00
_cell.angle_gamma   90.00
#
_symmetry.space_group_name_H-M   'P 1'
#
loop_
_entity.id
_entity.type
_entity.pdbx_description
1 polymer ?
#
loop_
_entity_poly.entity_id
_entity_poly.type
_entity_poly.pdbx_seq_one_letter_code
_entity_poly.pdbx_strand_id
1 'polypeptide(L)' 'MAHAVHLKEDELEVMQRTGTAIACCPLSNFYFANGLLGVRKVLEKNVDVIGD' A
#
# COMPACT_ATOMS: atom_id res chain seq x y z
N MET A 1 -2.69 5.03 -5.28
CA MET A 1 -1.27 5.20 -4.90
C MET A 1 -0.48 3.99 -5.37
N ALA A 2 0.65 4.15 -6.05
CA ALA A 2 1.46 3.02 -6.50
C ALA A 2 2.52 2.62 -5.45
N HIS A 3 2.81 1.32 -5.37
CA HIS A 3 3.86 0.68 -4.56
C HIS A 3 3.67 0.75 -3.04
N ALA A 4 3.57 1.96 -2.47
CA ALA A 4 3.25 2.22 -1.06
C ALA A 4 4.16 1.50 -0.03
N VAL A 5 5.40 1.18 -0.42
CA VAL A 5 6.29 0.30 0.36
C VAL A 5 6.71 0.88 1.71
N HIS A 6 6.65 2.20 1.87
CA HIS A 6 7.10 2.92 3.08
C HIS A 6 5.99 3.74 3.74
N LEU A 7 4.72 3.33 3.57
CA LEU A 7 3.57 4.09 4.06
C LEU A 7 3.48 4.08 5.60
N LYS A 8 3.31 5.27 6.17
CA LYS A 8 3.08 5.48 7.60
C LYS A 8 1.61 5.24 7.97
N GLU A 9 1.35 5.19 9.27
CA GLU A 9 0.02 4.89 9.80
C GLU A 9 -0.99 6.02 9.53
N ASP A 10 -0.56 7.25 9.78
CA ASP A 10 -1.33 8.47 9.54
C ASP A 10 -1.66 8.66 8.04
N GLU A 11 -0.73 8.27 7.17
CA GLU A 11 -0.95 8.25 5.72
C GLU A 11 -2.04 7.23 5.33
N LEU A 12 -2.09 6.05 5.96
CA LEU A 12 -3.17 5.07 5.73
C LEU A 12 -4.54 5.61 6.16
N GLU A 13 -4.61 6.37 7.25
CA GLU A 13 -5.85 7.01 7.70
C GLU A 13 -6.36 8.05 6.69
N VAL A 14 -5.45 8.81 6.07
CA VAL A 14 -5.82 9.72 4.98
C VAL A 14 -6.37 8.94 3.80
N MET A 15 -5.71 7.86 3.39
CA MET A 15 -6.14 7.05 2.25
C MET A 15 -7.50 6.40 2.47
N GLN A 16 -7.75 5.88 3.67
CA GLN A 16 -9.06 5.35 4.04
C GLN A 16 -10.13 6.45 3.98
N ARG A 17 -9.88 7.62 4.60
CA ARG A 17 -10.82 8.75 4.58
C ARG A 17 -11.13 9.25 3.16
N THR A 18 -10.16 9.19 2.25
CA THR A 18 -10.33 9.66 0.87
C THR A 18 -10.77 8.56 -0.10
N GLY A 19 -10.99 7.32 0.37
CA GLY A 19 -11.34 6.19 -0.50
C GLY A 19 -10.25 5.86 -1.53
N THR A 20 -8.99 6.11 -1.22
CA THR A 20 -7.86 5.91 -2.12
C THR A 20 -7.30 4.49 -1.99
N ALA A 21 -7.32 3.75 -3.10
CA ALA A 21 -6.72 2.42 -3.17
C ALA A 21 -5.20 2.44 -3.43
N ILE A 22 -4.53 1.35 -3.05
CA ILE A 22 -3.10 1.09 -3.30
C ILE A 22 -2.97 0.10 -4.45
N ALA A 23 -2.25 0.49 -5.50
CA ALA A 23 -1.79 -0.40 -6.55
C ALA A 23 -0.47 -1.08 -6.14
N CYS A 24 -0.47 -2.40 -5.99
CA CYS A 24 0.70 -3.17 -5.56
C CYS A 24 1.28 -3.98 -6.74
N CYS A 25 2.58 -3.82 -6.99
CA CYS A 25 3.34 -4.62 -7.97
C CYS A 25 4.52 -5.29 -7.26
N PRO A 26 4.36 -6.52 -6.72
CA PRO A 26 5.35 -7.13 -5.82
C PRO A 26 6.75 -7.24 -6.41
N LEU A 27 6.86 -7.63 -7.69
CA LEU A 27 8.16 -7.75 -8.37
C LEU A 27 8.88 -6.40 -8.44
N SER A 28 8.18 -5.35 -8.84
CA SER A 28 8.77 -4.00 -8.91
C SER A 28 9.21 -3.51 -7.54
N ASN A 29 8.40 -3.72 -6.50
CA ASN A 29 8.75 -3.36 -5.12
C ASN A 29 10.05 -4.06 -4.66
N PHE A 30 10.20 -5.36 -4.97
CA PHE A 30 11.38 -6.12 -4.61
C PHE A 30 12.63 -5.66 -5.37
N TYR A 31 12.54 -5.52 -6.70
CA TYR A 31 13.69 -5.19 -7.55
C TYR A 31 14.15 -3.73 -7.45
N PHE A 32 13.22 -2.78 -7.29
CA PHE A 32 13.52 -1.34 -7.42
C PHE A 32 13.30 -0.54 -6.15
N ALA A 33 12.41 -0.97 -5.27
CA ALA A 33 12.14 -0.28 -4.00
C ALA A 33 12.81 -0.96 -2.80
N ASN A 34 13.49 -2.10 -3.01
CA ASN A 34 14.13 -2.89 -1.96
C ASN A 34 13.21 -3.14 -0.75
N GLY A 35 11.95 -3.49 -1.01
CA GLY A 35 10.96 -3.67 0.05
C GLY A 35 9.70 -4.39 -0.41
N LEU A 36 8.83 -4.67 0.56
CA LEU A 36 7.53 -5.31 0.36
C LEU A 36 6.43 -4.45 0.99
N LEU A 37 5.28 -4.37 0.34
CA LEU A 37 4.11 -3.72 0.92
C LEU A 37 3.58 -4.60 2.07
N GLY A 38 3.37 -4.01 3.24
CA GLY A 38 2.73 -4.68 4.38
C GLY A 38 1.23 -4.86 4.17
N VAL A 39 0.81 -5.72 3.23
CA VAL A 39 -0.61 -5.86 2.81
C VAL A 39 -1.55 -6.11 3.98
N ARG A 40 -1.17 -6.94 4.96
CA ARG A 40 -1.99 -7.18 6.17
C ARG A 40 -2.33 -5.87 6.89
N LYS A 41 -1.32 -5.03 7.15
CA LYS A 41 -1.46 -3.75 7.83
C LYS A 41 -2.43 -2.82 7.08
N VAL A 42 -2.33 -2.81 5.75
CA VAL A 42 -3.19 -1.99 4.87
C VAL A 42 -4.65 -2.45 4.95
N LEU A 43 -4.88 -3.76 4.86
CA LEU A 43 -6.23 -4.34 4.92
C LEU A 43 -6.87 -4.17 6.31
N GLU A 44 -6.11 -4.30 7.39
CA GLU A 44 -6.56 -4.03 8.75
C GLU A 44 -7.03 -2.57 8.94
N LYS A 45 -6.55 -1.65 8.10
CA LYS A 45 -6.95 -0.23 8.08
C LYS A 45 -8.09 0.07 7.13
N ASN A 46 -8.71 -0.95 6.52
CA ASN A 46 -9.79 -0.81 5.53
C ASN A 46 -9.39 0.03 4.31
N VAL A 47 -8.14 -0.12 3.86
CA VAL A 47 -7.66 0.48 2.61
C VAL A 47 -7.58 -0.61 1.55
N ASP A 48 -8.17 -0.35 0.38
CA ASP A 48 -8.18 -1.32 -0.72
C ASP A 48 -6.79 -1.48 -1.33
N VAL A 49 -6.43 -2.72 -1.63
CA VAL A 49 -5.22 -3.08 -2.38
C VAL A 49 -5.64 -3.73 -3.69
N ILE A 50 -5.17 -3.17 -4.79
CA ILE A 50 -5.41 -3.63 -6.15
C ILE A 50 -4.07 -4.05 -6.75
N GLY A 51 -4.00 -5.21 -7.35
CA GLY A 51 -2.81 -5.71 -8.02
C GLY A 51 -3.13 -7.00 -8.75
N ASP A 52 -2.34 -7.30 -9.76
CA ASP A 52 -2.27 -8.64 -10.35
C ASP A 52 -1.54 -9.61 -9.40
#